data_AF-A0A6N8H9T2-F1
#
_entry.id   AF-A0A6N8H9T2-F1
#
_cell.length_a   1.000
_cell.length_b   1.000
_cell.length_c   1.000
_cell.angle_alpha   90.00
_cell.angle_beta   90.00
_cell.angle_gamma   90.00
#
_symmetry.space_group_name_H-M   'P 1'
#
loop_
_entity.id
_entity.type
_entity.pdbx_description
1 polymer ?
#
loop_
_entity_poly.entity_id
_entity_poly.type
_entity_poly.pdbx_seq_one_letter_code
_entity_poly.pdbx_strand_id
1 'polypeptide(L)'
;MEAVQASGCHTIGITHYSKSPLSAGCKLLLYTSSKEVYVRSGAMSSRLAQLMVVDALFTVLASQDYAAIQGTLESSYQICMSHRVDHR
;
A
#
# COMPACT_ATOMS: atom_id res chain seq x y z
N MET A 1 0.76 -16.07 8.69
CA MET A 1 -0.72 -16.10 8.70
C MET A 1 -1.29 -16.49 10.06
N GLU A 2 -0.61 -17.33 10.84
CA GLU A 2 -1.06 -17.79 12.17
C GLU A 2 -1.40 -16.64 13.15
N ALA A 3 -0.53 -15.64 13.29
CA ALA A 3 -0.77 -14.51 14.18
C ALA A 3 -2.06 -13.73 13.88
N VAL A 4 -2.45 -13.65 12.60
CA VAL A 4 -3.65 -12.90 12.18
C VAL A 4 -4.90 -13.78 12.21
N GLN A 5 -4.76 -15.10 12.02
CA GLN A 5 -5.87 -16.03 12.21
C GLN A 5 -6.38 -16.03 13.65
N ALA A 6 -5.48 -15.88 14.62
CA ALA A 6 -5.84 -15.78 16.03
C ALA A 6 -6.55 -14.47 16.40
N SER A 7 -6.34 -13.38 15.65
CA SER A 7 -6.85 -12.05 16.01
C SER A 7 -8.24 -11.71 15.45
N GLY A 8 -8.80 -12.56 14.58
CA GLY A 8 -10.10 -12.32 13.94
C GLY A 8 -10.13 -11.17 12.91
N CYS A 9 -8.99 -10.49 12.68
CA CYS A 9 -8.89 -9.34 11.79
C CYS A 9 -9.30 -9.66 10.35
N HIS A 10 -9.76 -8.64 9.61
CA HIS A 10 -9.96 -8.77 8.18
C HIS A 10 -8.61 -8.70 7.46
N THR A 11 -8.32 -9.65 6.56
CA THR A 11 -7.03 -9.75 5.88
C THR A 11 -7.15 -9.43 4.40
N ILE A 12 -6.41 -8.42 3.96
CA ILE A 12 -6.30 -8.02 2.55
C ILE A 12 -4.86 -8.29 2.11
N GLY A 13 -4.67 -9.09 1.08
CA GLY A 13 -3.36 -9.34 0.47
C GLY A 13 -3.20 -8.61 -0.86
N ILE A 14 -2.07 -7.94 -1.06
CA ILE A 14 -1.70 -7.34 -2.36
C ILE A 14 -0.56 -8.17 -2.94
N THR A 15 -0.78 -8.82 -4.08
CA THR A 15 0.21 -9.76 -4.63
C THR A 15 0.15 -9.87 -6.14
N HIS A 16 1.25 -10.26 -6.76
CA HIS A 16 1.25 -10.60 -8.19
C HIS A 16 0.37 -11.85 -8.41
N TYR A 17 -0.29 -11.93 -9.56
CA TYR A 17 -1.17 -13.05 -9.92
C TYR A 17 -0.44 -14.41 -9.86
N SER A 18 -0.50 -15.05 -8.69
CA SER A 18 0.23 -16.28 -8.36
C SER A 18 -0.45 -17.01 -7.22
N LYS A 19 -0.41 -18.35 -7.26
CA LYS A 19 -0.85 -19.18 -6.13
C LYS A 19 0.27 -19.18 -5.08
N SER A 20 -0.04 -18.75 -3.86
CA SER A 20 0.91 -18.66 -2.76
C SER A 20 0.24 -18.90 -1.40
N PRO A 21 1.01 -19.21 -0.33
CA PRO A 21 0.47 -19.30 1.03
C PRO A 21 -0.22 -18.00 1.49
N LEU A 22 0.23 -16.84 0.99
CA LEU A 22 -0.44 -15.56 1.23
C LEU A 22 -1.83 -15.56 0.60
N SER A 23 -1.93 -15.97 -0.66
CA SER A 23 -3.19 -16.06 -1.40
C SER A 23 -4.20 -16.99 -0.70
N ALA A 24 -3.74 -18.06 -0.07
CA ALA A 24 -4.62 -18.99 0.66
C ALA A 24 -5.11 -18.45 2.02
N GLY A 25 -4.37 -17.53 2.64
CA GLY A 25 -4.66 -17.06 3.99
C GLY A 25 -5.48 -15.75 4.06
N CYS A 26 -5.52 -14.96 3.00
CA CYS A 26 -6.20 -13.67 2.98
C CYS A 26 -7.69 -13.81 2.65
N LYS A 27 -8.54 -13.01 3.32
CA LYS A 27 -9.98 -12.94 3.04
C LYS A 27 -10.29 -12.22 1.73
N LEU A 28 -9.47 -11.23 1.38
CA LEU A 28 -9.54 -10.48 0.12
C LEU A 28 -8.16 -10.42 -0.53
N LEU A 29 -8.11 -10.56 -1.85
CA LEU A 29 -6.88 -10.43 -2.63
C LEU A 29 -7.03 -9.35 -3.68
N LEU A 30 -6.05 -8.45 -3.73
CA LEU A 30 -5.86 -7.46 -4.76
C LEU A 30 -4.66 -7.88 -5.60
N TYR A 31 -4.93 -8.28 -6.84
CA TYR A 31 -3.87 -8.75 -7.72
C TYR A 31 -3.22 -7.61 -8.48
N THR A 32 -1.90 -7.66 -8.58
CA THR A 32 -1.12 -6.81 -9.47
C THR A 32 -0.57 -7.62 -10.63
N SER A 33 -0.30 -6.93 -11.74
CA SER A 33 0.41 -7.48 -12.89
C SER A 33 1.55 -6.53 -13.23
N SER A 34 2.77 -7.06 -13.29
CA SER A 34 3.97 -6.29 -13.57
C SER A 34 4.96 -7.15 -14.34
N LYS A 35 5.47 -6.64 -15.47
CA LYS A 35 6.56 -7.31 -16.20
C LYS A 35 7.88 -7.03 -15.50
N GLU A 36 8.53 -8.06 -14.99
CA GLU A 36 9.92 -7.96 -14.50
C GLU A 36 10.88 -8.34 -15.64
N VAL A 37 11.79 -7.42 -15.99
CA VAL A 37 12.82 -7.68 -17.02
C VAL A 37 14.08 -8.20 -16.32
N TYR A 38 14.41 -9.46 -16.56
CA TYR A 38 15.37 -10.25 -15.79
C TYR A 38 16.84 -9.79 -15.81
N VAL A 39 17.24 -8.71 -16.50
CA VAL A 39 18.68 -8.43 -16.72
C VAL A 39 19.15 -7.03 -16.29
N ARG A 40 18.26 -6.10 -15.91
CA ARG A 40 18.66 -4.85 -15.24
C ARG A 40 17.58 -4.42 -14.24
N SER A 41 17.63 -4.99 -13.04
CA SER A 41 16.72 -4.66 -11.91
C SER A 41 17.03 -3.29 -11.30
N GLY A 42 16.97 -2.23 -12.11
CA GLY A 42 16.97 -0.84 -11.64
C GLY A 42 15.57 -0.30 -11.36
N ALA A 43 14.53 -0.91 -11.95
CA ALA A 43 13.14 -0.48 -11.82
C ALA A 43 12.25 -1.67 -11.45
N MET A 44 11.89 -1.76 -10.17
CA MET A 44 11.08 -2.83 -9.58
C MET A 44 9.60 -2.59 -9.89
N SER A 45 9.21 -2.82 -11.15
CA SER A 45 7.84 -2.63 -11.67
C SER A 45 6.77 -3.27 -10.78
N SER A 46 7.08 -4.38 -10.11
CA SER A 46 6.25 -5.04 -9.10
C SER A 46 5.93 -4.13 -7.90
N ARG A 47 6.93 -3.44 -7.35
CA ARG A 47 6.75 -2.48 -6.26
C ARG A 47 5.96 -1.25 -6.70
N LEU A 48 6.19 -0.75 -7.91
CA LEU A 48 5.40 0.36 -8.43
C LEU A 48 3.92 -0.03 -8.57
N ALA A 49 3.64 -1.22 -9.11
CA ALA A 49 2.27 -1.72 -9.22
C ALA A 49 1.60 -1.87 -7.84
N GLN A 50 2.33 -2.39 -6.85
CA GLN A 50 1.83 -2.50 -5.48
C GLN A 50 1.59 -1.14 -4.83
N LEU A 51 2.49 -0.16 -5.03
CA LEU A 51 2.32 1.21 -4.53
C LEU A 51 1.09 1.89 -5.15
N MET A 52 0.84 1.69 -6.46
CA MET A 52 -0.36 2.24 -7.09
C MET A 52 -1.65 1.67 -6.49
N VAL A 53 -1.67 0.39 -6.11
CA VAL A 53 -2.83 -0.18 -5.41
C VAL A 53 -3.03 0.49 -4.05
N VAL A 54 -1.95 0.68 -3.28
CA VAL A 54 -2.03 1.36 -1.97
C VAL A 54 -2.50 2.81 -2.12
N ASP A 55 -1.97 3.52 -3.11
CA ASP A 55 -2.31 4.92 -3.38
C ASP A 55 -3.78 5.09 -3.79
N ALA A 56 -4.28 4.19 -4.65
CA ALA A 56 -5.68 4.16 -5.03
C ALA A 56 -6.61 3.87 -3.84
N LEU A 57 -6.28 2.89 -3.00
CA LEU A 57 -7.05 2.58 -1.78
C LEU A 57 -7.10 3.78 -0.84
N PHE A 58 -5.95 4.42 -0.60
CA PHE A 58 -5.86 5.59 0.24
C PHE A 58 -6.70 6.74 -0.31
N THR A 59 -6.55 7.07 -1.59
CA THR A 59 -7.28 8.16 -2.25
C THR A 59 -8.79 7.97 -2.18
N VAL A 60 -9.27 6.75 -2.46
CA VAL A 60 -10.71 6.44 -2.38
C VAL A 60 -11.21 6.55 -0.93
N LEU A 61 -10.49 5.99 0.04
CA LEU A 61 -10.88 6.09 1.45
C LEU A 61 -10.90 7.53 1.95
N ALA A 62 -9.87 8.30 1.61
CA ALA A 62 -9.72 9.71 1.95
C ALA A 62 -10.83 10.59 1.35
N SER A 63 -11.27 10.28 0.13
CA SER A 63 -12.32 11.04 -0.54
C SER A 63 -13.73 10.73 -0.02
N GLN A 64 -13.97 9.54 0.55
CA GLN A 64 -15.27 9.17 1.10
C GLN A 64 -15.61 9.90 2.41
N ASP A 65 -14.62 10.16 3.26
CA ASP A 65 -14.81 10.86 4.53
C ASP A 65 -13.67 11.86 4.77
N TYR A 66 -13.60 12.87 3.90
CA TYR A 66 -12.55 13.88 3.97
C TYR A 66 -12.53 14.63 5.31
N ALA A 67 -13.72 14.92 5.85
CA ALA A 67 -13.86 15.64 7.11
C ALA A 67 -13.21 14.89 8.28
N ALA A 68 -13.35 13.56 8.35
CA ALA A 68 -12.73 12.75 9.38
C ALA A 68 -11.20 12.69 9.26
N ILE A 69 -10.66 12.73 8.03
CA ILE A 69 -9.22 12.52 7.82
C ILE A 69 -8.39 13.80 7.71
N GLN A 70 -9.03 14.95 7.47
CA GLN A 70 -8.35 16.22 7.21
C GLN A 70 -7.33 16.59 8.30
N GLY A 71 -7.69 16.40 9.58
CA GLY A 71 -6.78 16.71 10.70
C GLY A 71 -5.53 15.82 10.71
N THR A 72 -5.68 14.54 10.35
CA THR A 72 -4.55 13.60 10.26
C THR A 72 -3.63 13.95 9.10
N LEU A 73 -4.20 14.32 7.94
CA LEU A 73 -3.43 14.80 6.79
C LEU A 73 -2.60 16.03 7.16
N GLU A 74 -3.23 17.03 7.78
CA GLU A 74 -2.57 18.27 8.19
C GLU A 74 -1.43 18.00 9.17
N SER A 75 -1.67 17.16 10.17
CA SER A 75 -0.63 16.76 11.14
C SER A 75 0.58 16.12 10.43
N SER A 76 0.34 15.17 9.52
CA SER A 76 1.43 14.52 8.77
C SER A 76 2.21 15.51 7.89
N TYR A 77 1.51 16.47 7.28
CA TYR A 77 2.10 17.51 6.45
C TYR A 77 3.00 18.44 7.28
N GLN A 78 2.53 18.92 8.43
CA GLN A 78 3.29 19.79 9.32
C GLN A 78 4.57 19.13 9.84
N ILE A 79 4.50 17.85 10.21
CA ILE A 79 5.69 17.07 10.62
C ILE A 79 6.71 17.04 9.49
N CYS A 80 6.31 16.67 8.26
CA CYS A 80 7.21 16.64 7.12
C CYS A 80 7.82 18.02 6.81
N MET A 81 7.03 19.09 6.92
CA MET A 81 7.50 20.45 6.68
C MET A 81 8.54 20.90 7.71
N SER A 82 8.42 20.49 8.98
CA SER A 82 9.40 20.84 10.02
C SER A 82 10.80 20.25 9.78
N HIS A 83 10.90 19.19 8.97
CA HIS A 83 12.17 18.54 8.60
C HIS A 83 12.68 18.95 7.22
N ARG A 84 12.02 19.90 6.55
CA ARG A 84 12.44 20.37 5.23
C ARG A 84 13.74 21.18 5.37
N VAL A 85 14.84 20.61 4.87
CA VAL A 85 16.13 21.31 4.80
C VAL A 85 16.05 22.34 3.68
N ASP A 86 16.18 23.62 4.04
CA ASP A 86 16.16 24.72 3.07
C ASP A 86 17.50 24.71 2.31
N HIS A 87 17.50 24.16 1.10
CA HIS A 87 18.65 24.21 0.22
C HIS A 87 18.73 25.61 -0.41
N ARG A 88 19.45 26.51 0.27
CA ARG A 88 20.06 27.68 -0.37
C ARG A 88 21.29 27.26 -1.18
#